data_AF-A0A8D8FWA9-F1
#
_entry.id   AF-A0A8D8FWA9-F1
#
_cell.length_a   1.000
_cell.length_b   1.000
_cell.length_c   1.000
_cell.angle_alpha   90.00
_cell.angle_beta   90.00
_cell.angle_gamma   90.00
#
_symmetry.space_group_name_H-M   'P 1'
#
loop_
_entity.id
_entity.type
_entity.pdbx_description
1 polymer ?
#
loop_
_entity_poly.entity_id
_entity_poly.type
_entity_poly.pdbx_seq_one_letter_code
_entity_poly.pdbx_strand_id
1 'polypeptide(L)'
;MDESFLKDLETAAHFIMAPPTVVTKEQRQQSEAIFMNFRKTKSPYVLCQTILEKSVVDLVLFEAADVLKKAVVAEWKYIPDQDKASLRQYLLNYIIQRDIPVFIRDKLLQVVAIMIKRASLEDVGVERGQIIDETKKMMTSGDVKQQILSCSIILAILEEYCNIVRSDDTGLTTYEHFRAKKQFEDSDLLKVFIMTLQSMEEL
;
A
#
# COMPACT_ATOMS: atom_id res chain seq x y z
N MET A 1 -11.67 12.42 -16.36
CA MET A 1 -10.27 12.67 -15.95
C MET A 1 -9.51 12.93 -17.23
N ASP A 2 -8.82 14.07 -17.33
CA ASP A 2 -8.07 14.39 -18.55
C ASP A 2 -6.96 13.35 -18.72
N GLU A 3 -7.03 12.54 -19.78
CA GLU A 3 -5.93 11.69 -20.23
C GLU A 3 -4.62 12.49 -20.36
N SER A 4 -4.74 13.81 -20.57
CA SER A 4 -3.64 14.77 -20.51
C SER A 4 -2.84 14.66 -19.21
N PHE A 5 -3.49 14.57 -18.04
CA PHE A 5 -2.76 14.59 -16.76
C PHE A 5 -1.89 13.35 -16.55
N LEU A 6 -2.40 12.17 -16.91
CA LEU A 6 -1.62 10.94 -16.85
C LEU A 6 -0.44 11.01 -17.83
N LYS A 7 -0.68 11.48 -19.06
CA LYS A 7 0.37 11.65 -20.06
C LYS A 7 1.45 12.65 -19.62
N ASP A 8 1.05 13.71 -18.93
CA ASP A 8 1.97 14.70 -18.36
C ASP A 8 2.84 14.07 -17.26
N LEU A 9 2.26 13.24 -16.39
CA LEU A 9 3.01 12.49 -15.37
C LEU A 9 4.01 11.49 -15.99
N GLU A 10 3.60 10.74 -17.00
CA GLU A 10 4.47 9.77 -17.69
C GLU A 10 5.61 10.48 -18.43
N THR A 11 5.33 11.62 -19.05
CA THR A 11 6.35 12.45 -19.71
C THR A 11 7.32 13.04 -18.68
N ALA A 12 6.80 13.57 -17.57
CA ALA A 12 7.61 14.08 -16.47
C ALA A 12 8.50 12.99 -15.86
N ALA A 13 7.99 11.76 -15.72
CA ALA A 13 8.74 10.62 -15.23
C ALA A 13 9.94 10.30 -16.13
N HIS A 14 9.74 10.32 -17.45
CA HIS A 14 10.82 10.14 -18.41
C HIS A 14 11.91 11.21 -18.22
N PHE A 15 11.55 12.48 -18.06
CA PHE A 15 12.54 13.55 -17.89
C PHE A 15 13.33 13.45 -16.57
N ILE A 16 12.69 13.01 -15.48
CA ILE A 16 13.34 12.81 -14.19
C ILE A 16 14.33 11.64 -14.24
N MET A 17 13.93 10.53 -14.85
CA MET A 17 14.73 9.30 -14.91
C MET A 17 15.82 9.32 -15.98
N ALA A 18 15.73 10.22 -16.96
CA ALA A 18 16.71 10.32 -18.03
C ALA A 18 18.09 10.80 -17.53
N PRO A 19 19.20 10.43 -18.21
CA PRO A 19 20.52 10.92 -17.88
C PRO A 19 20.63 12.46 -17.92
N PRO A 20 21.48 13.09 -17.09
CA PRO A 20 21.67 14.55 -17.09
C PRO A 20 22.18 15.12 -18.42
N THR A 21 22.73 14.27 -19.30
CA THR A 21 23.25 14.65 -20.61
C THR A 21 22.17 14.88 -21.66
N VAL A 22 20.95 14.38 -21.44
CA VAL A 22 19.86 14.40 -22.44
C VAL A 22 18.67 15.26 -22.05
N VAL A 23 18.64 15.79 -20.82
CA VAL A 23 17.54 16.62 -20.31
C VAL A 23 18.10 17.88 -19.67
N THR A 24 17.52 19.04 -19.99
CA THR A 24 17.95 20.30 -19.40
C THR A 24 17.54 20.38 -17.93
N LYS A 25 18.28 21.18 -17.14
CA LYS A 25 17.92 21.44 -15.74
C LYS A 25 16.50 21.99 -15.60
N GLU A 26 16.09 22.85 -16.53
CA GLU A 26 14.75 23.44 -16.53
C GLU A 26 13.65 22.40 -16.77
N GLN A 27 13.81 21.51 -17.76
CA GLN A 27 12.86 20.42 -18.02
C GLN A 27 12.71 19.49 -16.82
N ARG A 28 13.83 19.19 -16.13
CA ARG A 28 13.81 18.38 -14.91
C ARG A 28 13.07 19.08 -13.78
N GLN A 29 13.33 20.37 -13.56
CA GLN A 29 12.64 21.17 -12.55
C GLN A 29 11.14 21.28 -12.82
N GLN A 30 10.72 21.47 -14.07
CA GLN A 30 9.31 21.48 -14.45
C GLN A 30 8.65 20.12 -14.18
N SER A 31 9.35 19.02 -14.48
CA SER A 31 8.87 17.66 -14.22
C SER A 31 8.73 17.36 -12.72
N GLU A 32 9.69 17.80 -11.92
CA GLU A 32 9.61 17.72 -10.44
C GLU A 32 8.42 18.52 -9.89
N ALA A 33 8.12 19.69 -10.46
CA ALA A 33 6.96 20.48 -10.06
C ALA A 33 5.63 19.75 -10.32
N ILE A 34 5.52 18.99 -11.42
CA ILE A 34 4.34 18.16 -11.72
C ILE A 34 4.14 17.11 -10.61
N PHE A 35 5.18 16.36 -10.26
CA PHE A 35 5.09 15.38 -9.16
C PHE A 35 4.84 16.05 -7.80
N MET A 36 5.42 17.22 -7.55
CA MET A 36 5.14 17.98 -6.33
C MET A 36 3.67 18.41 -6.23
N ASN A 37 3.04 18.74 -7.36
CA ASN A 37 1.61 19.05 -7.39
C ASN A 37 0.75 17.81 -7.21
N PHE A 38 1.12 16.69 -7.86
CA PHE A 38 0.44 15.40 -7.68
C PHE A 38 0.47 14.95 -6.21
N ARG A 39 1.61 15.11 -5.51
CA ARG A 39 1.74 14.82 -4.08
C ARG A 39 0.87 15.68 -3.16
N LYS A 40 0.36 16.81 -3.65
CA LYS A 40 -0.53 17.72 -2.92
C LYS A 40 -2.01 17.49 -3.25
N THR A 41 -2.33 16.56 -4.15
CA THR A 41 -3.71 16.24 -4.51
C THR A 41 -4.47 15.74 -3.29
N LYS A 42 -5.62 16.36 -3.01
CA LYS A 42 -6.54 15.95 -1.94
C LYS A 42 -7.48 14.87 -2.45
N SER A 43 -7.82 13.92 -1.58
CA SER A 43 -8.69 12.78 -1.91
C SER A 43 -8.33 12.10 -3.25
N PRO A 44 -7.07 11.64 -3.42
CA PRO A 44 -6.53 11.16 -4.69
C PRO A 44 -6.98 9.75 -5.07
N TYR A 45 -7.91 9.12 -4.35
CA TYR A 45 -8.21 7.69 -4.45
C TYR A 45 -8.56 7.24 -5.87
N VAL A 46 -9.59 7.86 -6.48
CA VAL A 46 -10.02 7.54 -7.86
C VAL A 46 -8.92 7.87 -8.88
N LEU A 47 -8.17 8.95 -8.65
CA LEU A 47 -7.04 9.34 -9.49
C LEU A 47 -5.94 8.26 -9.48
N CYS A 48 -5.50 7.85 -8.30
CA CYS A 48 -4.47 6.83 -8.17
C CYS A 48 -4.95 5.47 -8.70
N GLN A 49 -6.22 5.08 -8.51
CA GLN A 49 -6.76 3.86 -9.12
C GLN A 49 -6.69 3.92 -10.66
N THR A 50 -7.08 5.05 -11.25
CA THR A 50 -7.00 5.24 -12.70
C THR A 50 -5.55 5.18 -13.20
N ILE A 51 -4.61 5.76 -12.46
CA ILE A 51 -3.17 5.71 -12.77
C ILE A 51 -2.67 4.26 -12.71
N LEU A 52 -2.99 3.53 -11.64
CA LEU A 52 -2.58 2.13 -11.45
C LEU A 52 -3.13 1.23 -12.58
N GLU A 53 -4.33 1.50 -13.08
CA GLU A 53 -4.94 0.73 -14.16
C GLU A 53 -4.37 1.01 -15.55
N LYS A 54 -3.95 2.25 -15.81
CA LYS A 54 -3.61 2.73 -17.15
C LYS A 54 -2.11 2.90 -17.41
N SER A 55 -1.33 3.23 -16.37
CA SER A 55 0.09 3.49 -16.54
C SER A 55 0.90 2.20 -16.49
N VAL A 56 1.99 2.19 -17.26
CA VAL A 56 3.03 1.16 -17.22
C VAL A 56 4.38 1.75 -16.77
N VAL A 57 4.40 3.02 -16.37
CA VAL A 57 5.62 3.72 -15.95
C VAL A 57 5.82 3.55 -14.46
N ASP A 58 6.85 2.79 -14.09
CA ASP A 58 7.19 2.42 -12.72
C ASP A 58 7.20 3.60 -11.73
N LEU A 59 7.81 4.72 -12.09
CA LEU A 59 7.86 5.91 -11.23
C LEU A 59 6.46 6.50 -11.00
N VAL A 60 5.59 6.49 -12.00
CA VAL A 60 4.23 7.00 -11.89
C VAL A 60 3.39 6.09 -10.98
N LEU A 61 3.51 4.77 -11.14
CA LEU A 61 2.87 3.78 -10.27
C LEU A 61 3.35 3.89 -8.83
N PHE A 62 4.66 4.04 -8.63
CA PHE A 62 5.25 4.21 -7.31
C PHE A 62 4.76 5.50 -6.61
N GLU A 63 4.71 6.61 -7.34
CA GLU A 63 4.21 7.88 -6.80
C GLU A 63 2.70 7.80 -6.52
N ALA A 64 1.92 7.10 -7.34
CA ALA A 64 0.51 6.87 -7.04
C ALA A 64 0.31 6.09 -5.74
N ALA A 65 1.13 5.07 -5.49
CA ALA A 65 1.14 4.32 -4.23
C ALA A 65 1.57 5.21 -3.03
N ASP A 66 2.56 6.08 -3.20
CA ASP A 66 3.01 7.01 -2.15
C ASP A 66 1.95 8.09 -1.83
N VAL A 67 1.27 8.60 -2.85
CA VAL A 67 0.16 9.55 -2.71
C VAL A 67 -1.02 8.90 -2.00
N LEU A 68 -1.37 7.65 -2.34
CA LEU A 68 -2.37 6.86 -1.62
C LEU A 68 -2.00 6.69 -0.15
N LYS A 69 -0.76 6.30 0.16
CA LYS A 69 -0.27 6.16 1.54
C LYS A 69 -0.51 7.44 2.34
N LYS A 70 -0.07 8.58 1.81
CA LYS A 70 -0.20 9.89 2.47
C LYS A 70 -1.66 10.27 2.68
N ALA A 71 -2.49 10.08 1.67
CA ALA A 71 -3.92 10.40 1.75
C ALA A 71 -4.64 9.52 2.78
N VAL A 72 -4.42 8.20 2.76
CA VAL A 72 -5.00 7.27 3.74
C VAL A 72 -4.61 7.66 5.17
N VAL A 73 -3.35 8.04 5.40
CA VAL A 73 -2.87 8.47 6.72
C VAL A 73 -3.53 9.78 7.17
N ALA A 74 -3.59 10.77 6.28
CA ALA A 74 -4.07 12.12 6.59
C ALA A 74 -5.60 12.22 6.67
N GLU A 75 -6.30 11.48 5.82
CA GLU A 75 -7.73 11.63 5.60
C GLU A 75 -8.56 10.50 6.20
N TRP A 76 -7.96 9.49 6.86
CA TRP A 76 -8.63 8.27 7.35
C TRP A 76 -10.03 8.49 7.95
N LYS A 77 -10.17 9.46 8.85
CA LYS A 77 -11.41 9.77 9.58
C LYS A 77 -12.52 10.35 8.69
N TYR A 78 -12.17 10.83 7.51
CA TYR A 78 -13.09 11.43 6.54
C TYR A 78 -13.44 10.47 5.40
N ILE A 79 -12.80 9.30 5.32
CA ILE A 79 -13.12 8.27 4.32
C ILE A 79 -14.34 7.48 4.82
N PRO A 80 -15.42 7.35 4.04
CA PRO A 80 -16.55 6.48 4.37
C PRO A 80 -16.12 5.00 4.52
N ASP A 81 -16.74 4.26 5.43
CA ASP A 81 -16.33 2.85 5.70
C ASP A 81 -16.46 1.95 4.46
N GLN A 82 -17.48 2.17 3.64
CA GLN A 82 -17.64 1.47 2.37
C GLN A 82 -16.47 1.75 1.41
N ASP A 83 -15.97 2.98 1.38
CA ASP A 83 -14.86 3.38 0.51
C ASP A 83 -13.53 2.85 1.05
N LYS A 84 -13.34 2.78 2.37
CA LYS A 84 -12.18 2.10 3.00
C LYS A 84 -12.11 0.64 2.56
N ALA A 85 -13.22 -0.10 2.69
CA ALA A 85 -13.30 -1.50 2.32
C ALA A 85 -13.09 -1.71 0.81
N SER A 86 -13.74 -0.88 -0.02
CA SER A 86 -13.63 -0.95 -1.48
C SER A 86 -12.21 -0.67 -1.98
N LEU A 87 -11.54 0.35 -1.43
CA LEU A 87 -10.16 0.68 -1.78
C LEU A 87 -9.20 -0.45 -1.38
N ARG A 88 -9.32 -1.01 -0.17
CA ARG A 88 -8.48 -2.12 0.27
C ARG A 88 -8.65 -3.34 -0.65
N GLN A 89 -9.89 -3.73 -0.93
CA GLN A 89 -10.17 -4.86 -1.81
C GLN A 89 -9.62 -4.62 -3.22
N TYR A 90 -9.77 -3.41 -3.75
CA TYR A 90 -9.18 -3.02 -5.02
C TYR A 90 -7.66 -3.19 -5.02
N LEU A 91 -6.96 -2.69 -4.00
CA LEU A 91 -5.49 -2.77 -3.94
C LEU A 91 -5.01 -4.21 -3.86
N LEU A 92 -5.64 -5.04 -3.03
CA LEU A 92 -5.35 -6.47 -2.96
C LEU A 92 -5.58 -7.17 -4.30
N ASN A 93 -6.74 -6.94 -4.93
CA ASN A 93 -7.04 -7.51 -6.25
C ASN A 93 -6.04 -7.06 -7.32
N TYR A 94 -5.67 -5.77 -7.31
CA TYR A 94 -4.68 -5.22 -8.23
C TYR A 94 -3.34 -5.96 -8.09
N ILE A 95 -2.86 -6.14 -6.86
CA ILE A 95 -1.60 -6.85 -6.58
C ILE A 95 -1.69 -8.33 -6.97
N ILE A 96 -2.82 -8.99 -6.73
CA ILE A 96 -3.02 -10.40 -7.08
C ILE A 96 -3.02 -10.60 -8.60
N GLN A 97 -3.65 -9.70 -9.35
CA GLN A 97 -3.91 -9.88 -10.78
C GLN A 97 -2.80 -9.35 -11.69
N ARG A 98 -1.93 -8.47 -11.19
CA ARG A 98 -0.91 -7.78 -11.99
C ARG A 98 0.49 -8.25 -11.62
N ASP A 99 1.31 -8.49 -12.63
CA ASP A 99 2.74 -8.70 -12.46
C ASP A 99 3.44 -7.33 -12.39
N ILE A 100 3.47 -6.74 -11.19
CA ILE A 100 4.12 -5.46 -10.91
C ILE A 100 5.48 -5.66 -10.25
N PRO A 101 6.44 -4.74 -10.46
CA PRO A 101 7.71 -4.75 -9.75
C PRO A 101 7.54 -4.84 -8.23
N VAL A 102 8.41 -5.63 -7.58
CA VAL A 102 8.36 -5.92 -6.13
C VAL A 102 8.31 -4.64 -5.29
N PHE A 103 9.09 -3.62 -5.61
CA PHE A 103 9.10 -2.37 -4.85
C PHE A 103 7.78 -1.58 -4.92
N ILE A 104 7.01 -1.72 -6.02
CA ILE A 104 5.67 -1.13 -6.15
C ILE A 104 4.67 -1.97 -5.38
N ARG A 105 4.74 -3.31 -5.51
CA ARG A 105 3.92 -4.24 -4.75
C ARG A 105 4.04 -4.00 -3.25
N ASP A 106 5.26 -3.94 -2.73
CA ASP A 106 5.52 -3.78 -1.30
C ASP A 106 5.03 -2.40 -0.81
N LYS A 107 5.15 -1.36 -1.65
CA LYS A 107 4.59 -0.03 -1.36
C LYS A 107 3.06 -0.07 -1.25
N LEU A 108 2.38 -0.75 -2.17
CA LEU A 108 0.91 -0.90 -2.13
C LEU A 108 0.45 -1.78 -0.96
N LEU A 109 1.19 -2.86 -0.65
CA LEU A 109 0.95 -3.68 0.53
C LEU A 109 1.14 -2.89 1.82
N GLN A 110 2.10 -1.96 1.88
CA GLN A 110 2.22 -1.03 3.00
C GLN A 110 0.97 -0.13 3.14
N VAL A 111 0.38 0.35 2.03
CA VAL A 111 -0.90 1.09 2.10
C VAL A 111 -1.99 0.21 2.70
N VAL A 112 -2.12 -1.02 2.22
CA VAL A 112 -3.10 -2.00 2.73
C VAL A 112 -2.89 -2.27 4.23
N ALA A 113 -1.65 -2.51 4.66
CA ALA A 113 -1.33 -2.78 6.06
C ALA A 113 -1.67 -1.58 6.97
N ILE A 114 -1.42 -0.35 6.52
CA ILE A 114 -1.82 0.87 7.23
C ILE A 114 -3.34 0.93 7.38
N MET A 115 -4.09 0.62 6.31
CA MET A 115 -5.56 0.57 6.36
C MET A 115 -6.05 -0.49 7.37
N ILE A 116 -5.48 -1.69 7.36
CA ILE A 116 -5.82 -2.78 8.29
C ILE A 116 -5.57 -2.37 9.74
N LYS A 117 -4.42 -1.75 10.02
CA LYS A 117 -4.07 -1.31 11.38
C LYS A 117 -5.01 -0.24 11.90
N ARG A 118 -5.40 0.71 11.06
CA ARG A 118 -6.34 1.77 11.42
C ARG A 118 -7.76 1.24 11.60
N ALA A 119 -8.22 0.38 10.70
CA ALA A 119 -9.51 -0.30 10.83
C ALA A 119 -9.59 -1.13 12.13
N SER A 120 -8.48 -1.78 12.51
CA SER A 120 -8.39 -2.58 13.74
C SER A 120 -8.65 -1.80 15.03
N LEU A 121 -8.42 -0.48 15.02
CA LEU A 121 -8.73 0.40 16.15
C LEU A 121 -10.24 0.71 16.26
N GLU A 122 -10.97 0.55 15.16
CA GLU A 122 -12.41 0.80 15.02
C GLU A 122 -13.22 -0.49 15.27
N ASP A 123 -12.81 -1.60 14.65
CA ASP A 123 -13.54 -2.88 14.65
C ASP A 123 -12.97 -3.95 15.61
N VAL A 124 -11.95 -3.59 16.38
CA VAL A 124 -11.24 -4.52 17.29
C VAL A 124 -10.61 -5.72 16.55
N GLY A 125 -10.22 -5.52 15.29
CA GLY A 125 -9.38 -6.46 14.53
C GLY A 125 -10.15 -7.59 13.87
N VAL A 126 -11.48 -7.46 13.78
CA VAL A 126 -12.35 -8.44 13.10
C VAL A 126 -11.91 -8.63 11.66
N GLU A 127 -11.73 -7.53 10.93
CA GLU A 127 -11.34 -7.55 9.53
C GLU A 127 -9.90 -8.07 9.33
N ARG A 128 -8.98 -7.67 10.21
CA ARG A 128 -7.61 -8.20 10.21
C ARG A 128 -7.61 -9.72 10.34
N GLY A 129 -8.39 -10.27 11.26
CA GLY A 129 -8.50 -11.71 11.45
C GLY A 129 -8.98 -12.44 10.20
N GLN A 130 -9.97 -11.87 9.49
CA GLN A 130 -10.48 -12.40 8.23
C GLN A 130 -9.41 -12.40 7.13
N ILE A 131 -8.67 -11.30 6.97
CA ILE A 131 -7.58 -11.20 5.99
C ILE A 131 -6.47 -12.22 6.28
N ILE A 132 -6.14 -12.42 7.56
CA ILE A 132 -5.16 -13.43 7.98
C ILE A 132 -5.64 -14.85 7.64
N ASP A 133 -6.94 -15.15 7.80
CA ASP A 133 -7.52 -16.43 7.40
C ASP A 133 -7.52 -16.66 5.89
N GLU A 134 -7.82 -15.64 5.10
CA GLU A 134 -7.73 -15.70 3.64
C GLU A 134 -6.29 -15.92 3.18
N THR A 135 -5.35 -15.22 3.81
CA THR A 135 -3.92 -15.35 3.51
C THR A 135 -3.41 -16.75 3.81
N LYS A 136 -3.90 -17.39 4.88
CA LYS A 136 -3.58 -18.80 5.17
C LYS A 136 -4.01 -19.73 4.03
N LYS A 137 -5.18 -19.52 3.42
CA LYS A 137 -5.64 -20.34 2.28
C LYS A 137 -4.75 -20.15 1.05
N MET A 138 -4.30 -18.92 0.80
CA MET A 138 -3.35 -18.62 -0.29
C MET A 138 -1.99 -19.30 -0.07
N MET A 139 -1.53 -19.32 1.19
CA MET A 139 -0.26 -19.95 1.58
C MET A 139 -0.26 -21.48 1.38
N THR A 140 -1.40 -22.14 1.54
CA THR A 140 -1.54 -23.60 1.33
C THR A 140 -2.15 -23.97 -0.02
N SER A 141 -2.24 -23.02 -0.96
CA SER A 141 -2.88 -23.24 -2.27
C SER A 141 -2.08 -24.13 -3.23
N GLY A 142 -0.79 -24.31 -2.98
CA GLY A 142 0.16 -24.99 -3.88
C GLY A 142 0.62 -24.13 -5.07
N ASP A 143 0.06 -22.93 -5.26
CA ASP A 143 0.52 -21.97 -6.26
C ASP A 143 1.61 -21.06 -5.67
N VAL A 144 2.85 -21.21 -6.14
CA VAL A 144 4.02 -20.45 -5.67
C VAL A 144 3.78 -18.93 -5.71
N LYS A 145 3.05 -18.42 -6.70
CA LYS A 145 2.75 -16.98 -6.78
C LYS A 145 1.83 -16.54 -5.64
N GLN A 146 0.80 -17.32 -5.34
CA GLN A 146 -0.09 -17.07 -4.21
C GLN A 146 0.62 -17.24 -2.88
N GLN A 147 1.53 -18.20 -2.76
CA GLN A 147 2.35 -18.41 -1.57
C GLN A 147 3.26 -17.21 -1.31
N ILE A 148 4.02 -16.75 -2.30
CA ILE A 148 4.86 -15.55 -2.19
C ILE A 148 4.02 -14.35 -1.79
N LEU A 149 2.88 -14.14 -2.45
CA LEU A 149 2.00 -13.01 -2.15
C LEU A 149 1.43 -13.10 -0.73
N SER A 150 1.04 -14.30 -0.28
CA SER A 150 0.55 -14.51 1.08
C SER A 150 1.61 -14.12 2.12
N CYS A 151 2.86 -14.53 1.90
CA CYS A 151 3.98 -14.14 2.76
C CYS A 151 4.22 -12.63 2.72
N SER A 152 4.13 -11.99 1.54
CA SER A 152 4.26 -10.53 1.43
C SER A 152 3.16 -9.77 2.19
N ILE A 153 1.92 -10.25 2.15
CA ILE A 153 0.80 -9.66 2.92
C ILE A 153 1.06 -9.80 4.43
N ILE A 154 1.40 -11.00 4.91
CA ILE A 154 1.71 -11.22 6.32
C ILE A 154 2.88 -10.35 6.78
N LEU A 155 3.95 -10.27 5.98
CA LEU A 155 5.11 -9.46 6.29
C LEU A 155 4.73 -7.98 6.41
N ALA A 156 3.97 -7.44 5.46
CA ALA A 156 3.54 -6.04 5.50
C ALA A 156 2.69 -5.74 6.75
N ILE A 157 1.80 -6.67 7.15
CA ILE A 157 1.03 -6.55 8.39
C ILE A 157 1.97 -6.55 9.59
N LEU A 158 2.87 -7.53 9.71
CA LEU A 158 3.82 -7.63 10.82
C LEU A 158 4.67 -6.36 10.96
N GLU A 159 5.23 -5.88 9.85
CA GLU A 159 6.02 -4.64 9.81
C GLU A 159 5.22 -3.44 10.29
N GLU A 160 3.97 -3.30 9.83
CA GLU A 160 3.13 -2.17 10.21
C GLU A 160 2.75 -2.21 11.70
N TYR A 161 2.48 -3.39 12.27
CA TYR A 161 2.20 -3.54 13.71
C TYR A 161 3.45 -3.46 14.61
N CYS A 162 4.64 -3.73 14.09
CA CYS A 162 5.89 -3.53 14.82
C CYS A 162 6.29 -2.05 14.95
N ASN A 163 5.87 -1.20 14.01
CA ASN A 163 6.19 0.22 14.02
C ASN A 163 5.29 1.00 14.98
N ILE A 164 5.85 1.44 16.10
CA ILE A 164 5.17 2.23 17.16
C ILE A 164 5.49 3.73 17.14
N VAL A 165 6.54 4.14 16.41
CA VAL A 165 6.94 5.54 16.22
C VAL A 165 7.53 5.71 14.83
N ARG A 166 6.94 6.59 14.01
CA ARG A 166 7.55 7.09 12.78
C ARG A 166 7.39 8.60 12.73
N SER A 167 8.39 9.30 12.19
CA SER A 167 8.37 10.76 12.06
C SER A 167 7.32 11.28 11.07
N ASP A 168 6.78 10.41 10.20
CA ASP A 168 5.78 10.74 9.18
C ASP A 168 4.35 10.27 9.53
N ASP A 169 4.12 9.63 10.69
CA ASP A 169 2.79 9.16 11.08
C ASP A 169 2.01 10.24 11.84
N THR A 170 1.48 11.22 11.09
CA THR A 170 0.70 12.32 11.67
C THR A 170 -0.75 11.93 11.98
N GLY A 171 -1.15 10.66 11.82
CA GLY A 171 -2.56 10.26 11.89
C GLY A 171 -2.95 9.39 13.08
N LEU A 172 -2.00 8.73 13.74
CA LEU A 172 -2.22 8.00 14.99
C LEU A 172 -1.30 8.52 16.11
N THR A 173 -1.79 8.52 17.33
CA THR A 173 -0.98 8.77 18.52
C THR A 173 -0.14 7.54 18.89
N THR A 174 0.94 7.75 19.64
CA THR A 174 1.74 6.63 20.20
C THR A 174 0.88 5.65 21.01
N TYR A 175 -0.13 6.16 21.73
CA TYR A 175 -1.07 5.31 22.47
C TYR A 175 -1.91 4.44 21.54
N GLU A 176 -2.43 4.99 20.45
CA GLU A 176 -3.19 4.22 19.45
C GLU A 176 -2.32 3.17 18.77
N HIS A 177 -1.05 3.50 18.45
CA HIS A 177 -0.10 2.51 17.95
C HIS A 177 0.12 1.35 18.92
N PHE A 178 0.36 1.66 20.20
CA PHE A 178 0.55 0.65 21.22
C PHE A 178 -0.70 -0.21 21.40
N ARG A 179 -1.88 0.41 21.42
CA ARG A 179 -3.17 -0.29 21.52
C ARG A 179 -3.36 -1.25 20.34
N ALA A 180 -3.13 -0.80 19.11
CA ALA A 180 -3.24 -1.66 17.92
C ALA A 180 -2.25 -2.83 17.99
N LYS A 181 -0.99 -2.58 18.36
CA LYS A 181 0.04 -3.60 18.55
C LYS A 181 -0.37 -4.64 19.58
N LYS A 182 -0.77 -4.21 20.77
CA LYS A 182 -1.17 -5.10 21.86
C LYS A 182 -2.37 -5.97 21.45
N GLN A 183 -3.35 -5.36 20.80
CA GLN A 183 -4.51 -6.08 20.27
C GLN A 183 -4.12 -7.15 19.24
N PHE A 184 -3.18 -6.85 18.33
CA PHE A 184 -2.68 -7.83 17.37
C PHE A 184 -1.91 -8.98 18.05
N GLU A 185 -1.06 -8.66 19.03
CA GLU A 185 -0.33 -9.65 19.84
C GLU A 185 -1.28 -10.60 20.57
N ASP A 186 -2.37 -10.08 21.12
CA ASP A 186 -3.32 -10.86 21.92
C ASP A 186 -4.26 -11.74 21.08
N SER A 187 -4.54 -11.39 19.81
CA SER A 187 -5.53 -12.13 18.99
C SER A 187 -4.94 -12.91 17.82
N ASP A 188 -3.95 -12.38 17.10
CA ASP A 188 -3.58 -12.89 15.77
C ASP A 188 -2.10 -13.23 15.61
N LEU A 189 -1.21 -12.67 16.42
CA LEU A 189 0.24 -12.89 16.26
C LEU A 189 0.62 -14.38 16.41
N LEU A 190 0.05 -15.08 17.40
CA LEU A 190 0.28 -16.52 17.56
C LEU A 190 -0.23 -17.32 16.35
N LYS A 191 -1.38 -16.93 15.80
CA LYS A 191 -1.97 -17.55 14.61
C LYS A 191 -1.06 -17.36 13.38
N VAL A 192 -0.50 -16.17 13.20
CA VAL A 192 0.48 -15.86 12.15
C VAL A 192 1.76 -16.70 12.34
N PHE A 193 2.26 -16.83 13.57
CA PHE A 193 3.42 -17.66 13.86
C PHE A 193 3.17 -19.14 13.50
N ILE A 194 2.05 -19.71 13.97
CA ILE A 194 1.70 -21.10 13.70
C ILE A 194 1.54 -21.37 12.21
N MET A 195 0.84 -20.50 11.46
CA MET A 195 0.68 -20.73 10.02
C MET A 195 2.01 -20.66 9.25
N THR A 196 2.92 -19.78 9.68
CA THR A 196 4.24 -19.64 9.05
C THR A 196 5.10 -20.87 9.35
N LEU A 197 5.04 -21.40 10.58
CA LEU A 197 5.73 -22.62 10.93
C LEU A 197 5.20 -23.83 10.13
N GLN A 198 3.88 -23.96 10.04
CA GLN A 198 3.23 -25.03 9.28
C GLN A 198 3.61 -25.00 7.80
N SER A 199 3.66 -23.82 7.17
CA SER A 199 4.07 -23.72 5.76
C SER A 199 5.54 -24.02 5.53
N MET A 200 6.40 -23.89 6.54
CA MET A 200 7.79 -24.32 6.48
C MET A 200 7.97 -25.84 6.65
N GLU A 201 7.09 -26.51 7.39
CA GLU A 201 7.11 -27.97 7.56
C GLU A 201 6.59 -28.72 6.32
N GLU A 202 5.75 -28.07 5.51
CA GLU A 202 5.21 -28.61 4.26
C GLU A 202 6.13 -28.41 3.03
N LEU A 203 7.26 -27.69 3.19
CA LEU A 203 8.31 -27.47 2.19
C LEU A 203 9.43 -28.53 2.28
#